data_AF-A0A3D3KV77-F1
#
_entry.id   AF-A0A3D3KV77-F1
#
_cell.length_a   1.000
_cell.length_b   1.000
_cell.length_c   1.000
_cell.angle_alpha   90.00
_cell.angle_beta   90.00
_cell.angle_gamma   90.00
#
_symmetry.space_group_name_H-M   'P 1'
#
loop_
_entity.id
_entity.type
_entity.pdbx_description
1 polymer ?
#
loop_
_entity_poly.entity_id
_entity_poly.type
_entity_poly.pdbx_seq_one_letter_code
_entity_poly.pdbx_strand_id
1 'polypeptide(L)'
;MTENPAARHYSKQQAGSLTTGDQLLLPDGERTAEILQVEFEPDDFGTPAVVLATLTGGGTIRIAAGSSVKILNTTVVDTTHDAEVPLPLAVVPSEEVEAAPEAPAVVVPPLPPIPPAVSGPSAEELARIPAPKGTPEAVVAAAAEAHPDDVGVLLLADKLAKGINFKSGSCLKDLSDLAHELFITLKDPDGALAVADLLNVLPFDGNPGRWASVEASLALSSYICRQDRQEERAEVYEKLLRTPETQETDAFKARMNSKLRQRSLNEPNLYDKEIFRSIDNSNHEAEREWRLLRLESLLFLRAHGGSETIGLGELQRRISNELEAVRA
;
A
#
# COMPACT_ATOMS: atom_id res chain seq x y z
N MET A 1 7.91 14.13 -49.21
CA MET A 1 9.07 14.75 -48.56
C MET A 1 8.58 16.10 -48.06
N THR A 2 8.20 16.23 -46.79
CA THR A 2 9.14 16.35 -45.67
C THR A 2 8.66 15.60 -44.43
N GLU A 3 9.61 14.91 -43.81
CA GLU A 3 9.42 14.01 -42.67
C GLU A 3 8.99 14.75 -41.40
N ASN A 4 8.11 14.10 -40.64
CA ASN A 4 7.67 14.48 -39.30
C ASN A 4 8.77 14.09 -38.29
N PRO A 5 9.45 15.02 -37.60
CA PRO A 5 10.55 14.66 -36.71
C PRO A 5 10.00 14.25 -35.34
N ALA A 6 10.19 12.97 -35.01
CA ALA A 6 10.29 12.37 -33.68
C ALA A 6 9.44 13.00 -32.56
N ALA A 7 8.38 12.29 -32.15
CA ALA A 7 7.85 12.45 -30.80
C ALA A 7 9.00 12.30 -29.80
N ARG A 8 9.39 13.42 -29.16
CA ARG A 8 10.46 13.45 -28.16
C ARG A 8 10.05 12.53 -27.01
N HIS A 9 10.65 11.35 -26.93
CA HIS A 9 10.38 10.40 -25.86
C HIS A 9 11.11 10.85 -24.61
N TYR A 10 10.35 11.22 -23.58
CA TYR A 10 10.90 11.56 -22.27
C TYR A 10 10.74 10.37 -21.32
N SER A 11 11.78 10.04 -20.57
CA SER A 11 11.69 9.09 -19.45
C SER A 11 11.80 9.82 -18.12
N LYS A 12 11.18 9.24 -17.07
CA LYS A 12 11.33 9.73 -15.70
C LYS A 12 12.57 9.09 -15.09
N GLN A 13 13.48 9.90 -14.58
CA GLN A 13 14.70 9.47 -13.88
C GLN A 13 14.74 10.06 -12.49
N GLN A 14 15.26 9.32 -11.52
CA GLN A 14 15.50 9.85 -10.18
C GLN A 14 16.59 10.93 -10.25
N ALA A 15 16.37 12.06 -9.58
CA ALA A 15 17.30 13.18 -9.58
C ALA A 15 18.67 12.76 -9.03
N GLY A 16 18.68 11.88 -8.02
CA GLY A 16 19.91 11.28 -7.48
C GLY A 16 20.73 10.44 -8.48
N SER A 17 20.15 10.08 -9.63
CA SER A 17 20.81 9.29 -10.68
C SER A 17 21.19 10.13 -11.90
N LEU A 18 21.09 11.46 -11.84
CA LEU A 18 21.49 12.33 -12.94
C LEU A 18 23.00 12.30 -13.15
N THR A 19 23.41 12.29 -14.41
CA THR A 19 24.81 12.29 -14.81
C THR A 19 25.08 13.40 -15.82
N THR A 20 26.36 13.78 -15.96
CA THR A 20 26.79 14.69 -17.03
C THR A 20 26.45 14.07 -18.40
N GLY A 21 25.87 14.89 -19.29
CA GLY A 21 25.37 14.46 -20.60
C GLY A 21 23.87 14.19 -20.66
N ASP A 22 23.19 14.06 -19.51
CA ASP A 22 21.73 13.91 -19.49
C ASP A 22 21.04 15.18 -20.00
N GLN A 23 20.04 15.02 -20.85
CA GLN A 23 19.29 16.15 -21.42
C GLN A 23 17.98 16.36 -20.66
N LEU A 24 18.01 17.30 -19.72
CA LEU A 24 16.93 17.58 -18.76
C LEU A 24 15.86 18.48 -19.38
N LEU A 25 14.58 18.13 -19.20
CA LEU A 25 13.47 19.05 -19.46
C LEU A 25 13.39 20.09 -18.34
N LEU A 26 13.45 21.38 -18.70
CA LEU A 26 13.42 22.49 -17.77
C LEU A 26 12.02 22.66 -17.14
N PRO A 27 11.91 23.35 -15.99
CA PRO A 27 10.62 23.58 -15.31
C PRO A 27 9.56 24.31 -16.15
N ASP A 28 9.98 25.00 -17.21
CA ASP A 28 9.05 25.63 -18.17
C ASP A 28 8.29 24.61 -19.04
N GLY A 29 8.71 23.35 -19.05
CA GLY A 29 8.05 22.26 -19.76
C GLY A 29 8.26 22.25 -21.27
N GLU A 30 9.00 23.21 -21.83
CA GLU A 30 9.19 23.37 -23.28
C GLU A 30 10.65 23.21 -23.71
N ARG A 31 11.59 23.67 -22.87
CA ARG A 31 13.02 23.70 -23.19
C ARG A 31 13.75 22.53 -22.55
N THR A 32 14.77 22.04 -23.24
CA THR A 32 15.70 21.04 -22.71
C THR A 32 17.11 21.61 -22.65
N ALA A 33 17.87 21.23 -21.63
CA ALA A 33 19.28 21.59 -21.52
C ALA A 33 20.11 20.38 -21.08
N GLU A 34 21.32 20.28 -21.60
CA GLU A 34 22.27 19.23 -21.23
C GLU A 34 22.95 19.58 -19.91
N ILE A 35 23.10 18.59 -19.04
CA ILE A 35 23.80 18.70 -17.77
C ILE A 35 25.31 18.62 -18.02
N LEU A 36 26.05 19.67 -17.68
CA LEU A 36 27.51 19.70 -17.73
C LEU A 36 28.14 19.16 -16.45
N GLN A 37 27.53 19.42 -15.31
CA GLN A 37 28.06 19.05 -14.01
C GLN A 37 26.91 18.78 -13.03
N VAL A 38 27.08 17.76 -12.20
CA VAL A 38 26.17 17.43 -11.11
C VAL A 38 26.94 17.45 -9.80
N GLU A 39 26.45 18.21 -8.82
CA GLU A 39 26.94 18.21 -7.46
C GLU A 39 25.83 17.76 -6.51
N PHE A 40 26.22 17.07 -5.44
CA PHE A 40 25.30 16.58 -4.42
C PHE A 40 25.57 17.30 -3.10
N GLU A 41 24.55 17.98 -2.59
CA GLU A 41 24.54 18.61 -1.27
C GLU A 41 23.92 17.62 -0.27
N PRO A 42 24.70 17.07 0.68
CA PRO A 42 24.18 16.15 1.69
C PRO A 42 23.38 16.88 2.78
N ASP A 43 22.48 16.18 3.45
CA ASP A 43 21.86 16.61 4.70
C ASP A 43 22.80 16.50 5.90
N ASP A 44 22.33 16.92 7.07
CA ASP A 44 23.04 16.83 8.35
C ASP A 44 23.44 15.39 8.75
N PHE A 45 22.89 14.38 8.06
CA PHE A 45 23.18 12.96 8.28
C PHE A 45 24.05 12.35 7.17
N GLY A 46 24.56 13.16 6.23
CA GLY A 46 25.43 12.72 5.14
C GLY A 46 24.72 12.09 3.94
N THR A 47 23.39 12.15 3.87
CA THR A 47 22.59 11.61 2.76
C THR A 47 22.35 12.71 1.72
N PRO A 48 22.50 12.46 0.40
CA PRO A 48 22.21 13.45 -0.62
C PRO A 48 20.79 14.03 -0.48
N ALA A 49 20.69 15.33 -0.21
CA ALA A 49 19.42 16.04 -0.02
C ALA A 49 19.05 16.87 -1.24
N VAL A 50 20.02 17.57 -1.82
CA VAL A 50 19.84 18.42 -3.00
C VAL A 50 20.85 18.08 -4.08
N VAL A 51 20.37 17.99 -5.31
CA VAL A 51 21.15 17.83 -6.54
C VAL A 51 21.24 19.19 -7.21
N LEU A 52 22.46 19.67 -7.42
CA LEU A 52 22.76 20.89 -8.15
C LEU A 52 23.26 20.50 -9.55
N ALA A 53 22.45 20.76 -10.57
CA ALA A 53 22.85 20.48 -11.96
C ALA A 53 23.15 21.79 -12.70
N THR A 54 24.38 21.93 -13.18
CA THR A 54 24.81 23.05 -14.03
C THR A 54 24.58 22.69 -15.49
N LEU A 55 23.89 23.57 -16.20
CA LEU A 55 23.41 23.32 -17.57
C LEU A 55 24.30 24.03 -18.61
N THR A 56 24.28 23.56 -19.86
CA THR A 56 25.00 24.17 -20.99
C THR A 56 24.70 25.65 -21.23
N GLY A 57 23.57 26.16 -20.74
CA GLY A 57 23.21 27.59 -20.75
C GLY A 57 23.79 28.42 -19.60
N GLY A 58 24.65 27.85 -18.74
CA GLY A 58 25.26 28.53 -17.60
C GLY A 58 24.36 28.69 -16.36
N GLY A 59 23.12 28.21 -16.43
CA GLY A 59 22.20 28.18 -15.29
C GLY A 59 22.38 26.92 -14.44
N THR A 60 22.16 27.06 -13.13
CA THR A 60 22.13 25.93 -12.18
C THR A 60 20.70 25.68 -11.73
N ILE A 61 20.28 24.42 -11.70
CA ILE A 61 18.98 24.00 -11.17
C ILE A 61 19.17 23.21 -9.88
N ARG A 62 18.34 23.50 -8.86
CA ARG A 62 18.31 22.79 -7.58
C ARG A 62 17.15 21.80 -7.59
N ILE A 63 17.42 20.52 -7.36
CA ILE A 63 16.42 19.45 -7.38
C ILE A 63 16.57 18.63 -6.09
N ALA A 64 15.47 18.32 -5.40
CA ALA A 64 15.56 17.41 -4.25
C ALA A 64 15.95 16.00 -4.72
N ALA A 65 16.91 15.36 -4.05
CA ALA A 65 17.51 14.10 -4.51
C ALA A 65 16.51 12.94 -4.68
N GLY A 66 15.44 12.92 -3.86
CA GLY A 66 14.33 11.95 -3.95
C GLY A 66 13.24 12.27 -4.97
N SER A 67 13.38 13.35 -5.76
CA SER A 67 12.42 13.72 -6.80
C SER A 67 12.73 13.05 -8.13
N SER A 68 11.72 12.90 -8.98
CA SER A 68 11.91 12.43 -10.36
C SER A 68 11.85 13.60 -11.35
N VAL A 69 12.76 13.60 -12.32
CA VAL A 69 12.82 14.57 -13.42
C VAL A 69 12.63 13.88 -14.76
N LYS A 70 12.29 14.66 -15.80
CA LYS A 70 12.14 14.13 -17.17
C LYS A 70 13.43 14.37 -17.96
N ILE A 71 13.99 13.31 -18.53
CA ILE A 71 15.14 13.37 -19.43
C ILE A 71 14.72 12.97 -20.85
N LEU A 72 15.38 13.51 -21.87
CA LEU A 72 15.15 13.11 -23.26
C LEU A 72 15.89 11.80 -23.55
N ASN A 73 15.18 10.81 -24.08
CA ASN A 73 15.78 9.56 -24.52
C ASN A 73 16.48 9.79 -25.87
N THR A 74 17.77 10.08 -25.84
CA THR A 74 18.61 10.05 -27.05
C THR A 74 19.08 8.62 -27.25
N THR A 75 18.39 7.84 -28.08
CA THR A 75 18.89 6.53 -28.53
C THR A 75 20.12 6.74 -29.40
N VAL A 76 21.31 6.64 -28.83
CA VAL A 76 22.53 6.31 -29.58
C VAL A 76 22.68 4.80 -29.52
N VAL A 77 22.28 4.15 -30.60
CA VAL A 77 22.68 2.78 -30.90
C VAL A 77 24.13 2.88 -31.35
N ASP A 78 25.06 2.29 -30.61
CA ASP A 78 26.20 1.68 -31.26
C ASP A 78 26.56 0.35 -30.58
N THR A 79 26.30 -0.70 -31.33
CA THR A 79 26.71 -2.07 -31.12
C THR A 79 28.20 -2.19 -31.40
N THR A 80 28.95 -2.85 -30.53
CA THR A 80 29.93 -3.91 -30.84
C THR A 80 30.87 -4.08 -29.65
N HIS A 81 30.98 -5.29 -29.11
CA HIS A 81 32.25 -5.90 -28.68
C HIS A 81 32.00 -7.40 -28.47
N ASP A 82 32.04 -8.14 -29.58
CA ASP A 82 32.50 -9.53 -29.60
C ASP A 82 34.01 -9.49 -29.83
N ALA A 83 34.79 -10.03 -28.89
CA ALA A 83 36.12 -10.57 -29.17
C ALA A 83 36.56 -11.48 -28.02
N GLU A 84 36.57 -12.77 -28.32
CA GLU A 84 37.19 -13.83 -27.53
C GLU A 84 38.73 -13.71 -27.47
N VAL A 85 39.31 -14.47 -26.51
CA VAL A 85 40.68 -15.06 -26.46
C VAL A 85 41.81 -14.15 -25.92
N PRO A 86 42.83 -14.65 -25.17
CA PRO A 86 42.91 -15.67 -24.11
C PRO A 86 43.73 -15.23 -22.86
N LEU A 87 43.75 -16.09 -21.84
CA LEU A 87 44.69 -16.11 -20.70
C LEU A 87 46.18 -15.99 -21.11
N PRO A 88 47.02 -15.39 -20.24
CA PRO A 88 48.36 -15.90 -20.02
C PRO A 88 48.60 -16.25 -18.55
N LEU A 89 49.05 -17.50 -18.32
CA LEU A 89 49.84 -17.89 -17.16
C LEU A 89 51.14 -17.07 -17.13
N ALA A 90 51.45 -16.46 -15.99
CA ALA A 90 52.84 -16.11 -15.65
C ALA A 90 53.10 -16.35 -14.15
N VAL A 91 54.11 -17.19 -13.95
CA VAL A 91 54.76 -17.74 -12.76
C VAL A 91 55.54 -16.66 -11.98
N VAL A 92 55.29 -16.59 -10.65
CA VAL A 92 56.11 -16.23 -9.43
C VAL A 92 57.25 -15.18 -9.51
N PRO A 93 57.55 -14.39 -8.44
CA PRO A 93 57.94 -14.93 -7.13
C PRO A 93 57.43 -14.24 -5.86
N SER A 94 57.48 -15.05 -4.82
CA SER A 94 57.35 -14.82 -3.38
C SER A 94 58.18 -13.64 -2.87
N GLU A 95 57.50 -12.68 -2.23
CA GLU A 95 58.09 -11.77 -1.25
C GLU A 95 57.55 -12.13 0.14
N GLU A 96 58.48 -12.39 1.05
CA GLU A 96 58.26 -12.58 2.47
C GLU A 96 57.63 -11.30 3.06
N VAL A 97 56.39 -11.41 3.55
CA VAL A 97 55.76 -10.34 4.32
C VAL A 97 55.86 -10.70 5.80
N GLU A 98 56.70 -9.91 6.46
CA GLU A 98 56.93 -9.79 7.88
C GLU A 98 55.61 -9.61 8.67
N ALA A 99 55.50 -10.31 9.79
CA ALA A 99 54.30 -10.40 10.61
C ALA A 99 53.95 -9.07 11.31
N ALA A 100 52.69 -8.65 11.19
CA ALA A 100 52.06 -7.62 12.01
C ALA A 100 50.75 -8.17 12.63
N PRO A 101 50.35 -7.72 13.84
CA PRO A 101 49.60 -8.53 14.80
C PRO A 101 48.09 -8.63 14.52
N GLU A 102 47.52 -9.77 14.94
CA GLU A 102 46.09 -10.12 14.91
C GLU A 102 45.21 -9.07 15.63
N ALA A 103 44.21 -8.57 14.92
CA ALA A 103 43.05 -7.92 15.51
C ALA A 103 42.03 -9.01 15.94
N PRO A 104 41.36 -8.88 17.10
CA PRO A 104 40.47 -9.93 17.59
C PRO A 104 39.24 -10.07 16.67
N ALA A 105 39.03 -11.28 16.18
CA ALA A 105 37.86 -11.66 15.40
C ALA A 105 36.58 -11.47 16.24
N VAL A 106 35.69 -10.59 15.79
CA VAL A 106 34.32 -10.49 16.31
C VAL A 106 33.58 -11.74 15.87
N VAL A 107 33.44 -12.70 16.80
CA VAL A 107 32.62 -13.89 16.61
C VAL A 107 31.16 -13.45 16.62
N VAL A 108 30.56 -13.29 15.44
CA VAL A 108 29.10 -13.16 15.29
C VAL A 108 28.51 -14.57 15.45
N PRO A 109 27.66 -14.83 16.44
CA PRO A 109 26.97 -16.12 16.54
C PRO A 109 26.11 -16.33 15.30
N PRO A 110 26.07 -17.56 14.73
CA PRO A 110 25.19 -17.84 13.59
C PRO A 110 23.73 -17.60 14.00
N LEU A 111 23.02 -16.80 13.20
CA LEU A 111 21.58 -16.61 13.37
C LEU A 111 20.90 -17.99 13.32
N PRO A 112 19.92 -18.26 14.21
CA PRO A 112 19.15 -19.49 14.13
C PRO A 112 18.45 -19.60 12.77
N PRO A 113 18.30 -20.82 12.23
CA PRO A 113 17.68 -21.02 10.93
C PRO A 113 16.25 -20.46 10.95
N ILE A 114 16.00 -19.51 10.04
CA ILE A 114 14.71 -18.87 9.86
C ILE A 114 13.76 -19.95 9.31
N PRO A 115 12.65 -20.29 10.01
CA PRO A 115 11.65 -21.18 9.45
C PRO A 115 11.10 -20.56 8.16
N PRO A 116 10.73 -21.38 7.15
CA PRO A 116 10.28 -20.86 5.86
C PRO A 116 9.08 -19.94 6.07
N ALA A 117 9.19 -18.71 5.56
CA ALA A 117 8.15 -17.71 5.63
C ALA A 117 6.96 -18.16 4.77
N VAL A 118 6.04 -18.92 5.36
CA VAL A 118 4.68 -19.04 4.83
C VAL A 118 3.95 -17.78 5.29
N SER A 119 4.20 -16.67 4.61
CA SER A 119 3.56 -15.38 4.87
C SER A 119 2.16 -15.37 4.26
N GLY A 120 1.18 -15.87 5.01
CA GLY A 120 -0.24 -15.83 4.64
C GLY A 120 -1.05 -16.95 5.31
N PRO A 121 -2.39 -16.92 5.21
CA PRO A 121 -3.21 -18.02 5.68
C PRO A 121 -2.96 -19.30 4.88
N SER A 122 -3.02 -20.46 5.52
CA SER A 122 -2.94 -21.77 4.90
C SER A 122 -4.23 -22.06 4.10
N ALA A 123 -4.17 -23.03 3.19
CA ALA A 123 -5.37 -23.46 2.45
C ALA A 123 -6.50 -23.96 3.38
N GLU A 124 -6.15 -24.58 4.50
CA GLU A 124 -7.11 -25.03 5.52
C GLU A 124 -7.77 -23.87 6.26
N GLU A 125 -7.00 -22.81 6.54
CA GLU A 125 -7.49 -21.57 7.11
C GLU A 125 -8.42 -20.84 6.12
N LEU A 126 -8.05 -20.74 4.84
CA LEU A 126 -8.91 -20.14 3.81
C LEU A 126 -10.22 -20.89 3.61
N ALA A 127 -10.24 -22.21 3.81
CA ALA A 127 -11.46 -23.03 3.72
C ALA A 127 -12.50 -22.69 4.80
N ARG A 128 -12.14 -21.89 5.82
CA ARG A 128 -13.09 -21.36 6.82
C ARG A 128 -13.93 -20.20 6.30
N ILE A 129 -13.54 -19.59 5.19
CA ILE A 129 -14.35 -18.59 4.50
C ILE A 129 -15.34 -19.34 3.59
N PRO A 130 -16.66 -19.17 3.78
CA PRO A 130 -17.65 -19.83 2.93
C PRO A 130 -17.48 -19.46 1.45
N ALA A 131 -17.60 -20.46 0.57
CA ALA A 131 -17.70 -20.18 -0.85
C ALA A 131 -18.97 -19.37 -1.15
N PRO A 132 -18.93 -18.42 -2.10
CA PRO A 132 -20.11 -17.64 -2.46
C PRO A 132 -21.21 -18.55 -3.01
N LYS A 133 -22.47 -18.20 -2.68
CA LYS A 133 -23.65 -18.92 -3.17
C LYS A 133 -23.94 -18.50 -4.61
N GLY A 134 -23.21 -19.07 -5.56
CA GLY A 134 -23.37 -18.79 -6.99
C GLY A 134 -22.33 -17.81 -7.51
N THR A 135 -22.71 -17.01 -8.51
CA THR A 135 -21.81 -15.99 -9.08
C THR A 135 -21.76 -14.75 -8.16
N PRO A 136 -20.68 -13.95 -8.22
CA PRO A 136 -20.60 -12.68 -7.51
C PRO A 136 -21.81 -11.77 -7.75
N GLU A 137 -22.29 -11.71 -9.01
CA GLU A 137 -23.46 -10.91 -9.37
C GLU A 137 -24.74 -11.44 -8.74
N ALA A 138 -24.88 -12.77 -8.59
CA ALA A 138 -26.03 -13.37 -7.92
C ALA A 138 -26.05 -13.05 -6.41
N VAL A 139 -24.89 -12.96 -5.78
CA VAL A 139 -24.77 -12.55 -4.37
C VAL A 139 -25.22 -11.09 -4.20
N VAL A 140 -24.78 -10.20 -5.09
CA VAL A 140 -25.21 -8.80 -5.06
C VAL A 140 -26.70 -8.65 -5.36
N ALA A 141 -27.22 -9.42 -6.33
CA ALA A 141 -28.65 -9.43 -6.63
C ALA A 141 -29.48 -9.92 -5.43
N ALA A 142 -29.03 -10.96 -4.72
CA ALA A 142 -29.70 -11.44 -3.52
C ALA A 142 -29.74 -10.38 -2.41
N ALA A 143 -28.69 -9.58 -2.25
CA ALA A 143 -28.69 -8.47 -1.30
C ALA A 143 -29.74 -7.39 -1.70
N ALA A 144 -29.86 -7.07 -2.98
CA ALA A 144 -30.88 -6.14 -3.47
C ALA A 144 -32.30 -6.68 -3.31
N GLU A 145 -32.52 -7.98 -3.56
CA GLU A 145 -33.82 -8.64 -3.36
C GLU A 145 -34.24 -8.68 -1.88
N ALA A 146 -33.27 -8.81 -0.96
CA ALA A 146 -33.53 -8.77 0.47
C ALA A 146 -33.92 -7.37 0.98
N HIS A 147 -33.47 -6.31 0.29
CA HIS A 147 -33.68 -4.91 0.68
C HIS A 147 -34.29 -4.07 -0.48
N PRO A 148 -35.53 -4.38 -0.91
CA PRO A 148 -36.13 -3.78 -2.11
C PRO A 148 -36.50 -2.30 -1.95
N ASP A 149 -36.58 -1.79 -0.72
CA ASP A 149 -36.97 -0.42 -0.43
C ASP A 149 -35.76 0.52 -0.22
N ASP A 150 -34.53 -0.02 -0.17
CA ASP A 150 -33.32 0.78 0.07
C ASP A 150 -32.68 1.27 -1.23
N VAL A 151 -32.77 2.58 -1.46
CA VAL A 151 -32.26 3.20 -2.70
C VAL A 151 -30.73 3.08 -2.80
N GLY A 152 -30.00 3.12 -1.68
CA GLY A 152 -28.54 3.03 -1.66
C GLY A 152 -28.07 1.66 -2.15
N VAL A 153 -28.65 0.60 -1.58
CA VAL A 153 -28.40 -0.79 -1.98
C VAL A 153 -28.79 -1.01 -3.44
N LEU A 154 -29.96 -0.56 -3.88
CA LEU A 154 -30.39 -0.74 -5.27
C LEU A 154 -29.46 -0.04 -6.27
N LEU A 155 -28.97 1.16 -5.95
CA LEU A 155 -28.03 1.89 -6.82
C LEU A 155 -26.66 1.21 -6.90
N LEU A 156 -26.14 0.71 -5.78
CA LEU A 156 -24.88 -0.05 -5.77
C LEU A 156 -25.04 -1.39 -6.50
N ALA A 157 -26.14 -2.10 -6.27
CA ALA A 157 -26.45 -3.35 -6.93
C ALA A 157 -26.61 -3.20 -8.45
N ASP A 158 -27.28 -2.16 -8.95
CA ASP A 158 -27.41 -1.91 -10.40
C ASP A 158 -26.06 -1.61 -11.07
N LYS A 159 -25.15 -0.90 -10.37
CA LYS A 159 -23.78 -0.69 -10.86
C LYS A 159 -23.02 -2.01 -10.98
N LEU A 160 -23.12 -2.86 -9.96
CA LEU A 160 -22.40 -4.14 -9.86
C LEU A 160 -23.01 -5.23 -10.75
N ALA A 161 -24.32 -5.19 -11.01
CA ALA A 161 -25.03 -6.16 -11.87
C ALA A 161 -24.57 -6.11 -13.34
N LYS A 162 -23.93 -5.02 -13.78
CA LYS A 162 -23.36 -4.88 -15.13
C LYS A 162 -22.07 -5.70 -15.33
N GLY A 163 -21.57 -6.33 -14.26
CA GLY A 163 -20.44 -7.24 -14.26
C GLY A 163 -19.38 -6.82 -13.24
N ILE A 164 -18.96 -7.77 -12.42
CA ILE A 164 -18.00 -7.51 -11.33
C ILE A 164 -16.57 -7.67 -11.85
N ASN A 165 -15.79 -6.59 -11.79
CA ASN A 165 -14.39 -6.57 -12.19
C ASN A 165 -13.48 -6.41 -10.98
N PHE A 166 -12.94 -7.53 -10.50
CA PHE A 166 -12.04 -7.56 -9.34
C PHE A 166 -10.68 -6.85 -9.55
N LYS A 167 -10.34 -6.46 -10.78
CA LYS A 167 -9.13 -5.66 -11.04
C LYS A 167 -9.38 -4.16 -10.93
N SER A 168 -10.64 -3.72 -10.92
CA SER A 168 -11.02 -2.31 -10.85
C SER A 168 -11.17 -1.85 -9.40
N GLY A 169 -10.39 -0.86 -8.98
CA GLY A 169 -10.49 -0.27 -7.65
C GLY A 169 -11.87 0.33 -7.36
N SER A 170 -12.54 0.92 -8.36
CA SER A 170 -13.89 1.45 -8.17
C SER A 170 -14.92 0.35 -7.90
N CYS A 171 -14.77 -0.81 -8.57
CA CYS A 171 -15.67 -1.95 -8.38
C CYS A 171 -15.45 -2.59 -7.01
N LEU A 172 -14.20 -2.69 -6.54
CA LEU A 172 -13.92 -3.15 -5.18
C LEU A 172 -14.48 -2.18 -4.13
N LYS A 173 -14.40 -0.87 -4.39
CA LYS A 173 -15.00 0.14 -3.53
C LYS A 173 -16.51 -0.01 -3.48
N ASP A 174 -17.19 -0.14 -4.62
CA ASP A 174 -18.65 -0.32 -4.66
C ASP A 174 -19.10 -1.58 -3.88
N LEU A 175 -18.34 -2.69 -3.97
CA LEU A 175 -18.60 -3.90 -3.17
C LEU A 175 -18.40 -3.67 -1.67
N SER A 176 -17.32 -2.97 -1.29
CA SER A 176 -17.05 -2.63 0.11
C SER A 176 -18.11 -1.71 0.67
N ASP A 177 -18.49 -0.66 -0.07
CA ASP A 177 -19.54 0.28 0.29
C ASP A 177 -20.88 -0.46 0.48
N LEU A 178 -21.23 -1.39 -0.41
CA LEU A 178 -22.43 -2.21 -0.29
C LEU A 178 -22.42 -3.07 0.99
N ALA A 179 -21.31 -3.73 1.29
CA ALA A 179 -21.18 -4.53 2.53
C ALA A 179 -21.32 -3.66 3.79
N HIS A 180 -20.74 -2.46 3.78
CA HIS A 180 -20.87 -1.52 4.90
C HIS A 180 -22.29 -1.00 5.04
N GLU A 181 -22.98 -0.66 3.95
CA GLU A 181 -24.37 -0.20 3.98
C GLU A 181 -25.30 -1.28 4.56
N LEU A 182 -25.16 -2.53 4.09
CA LEU A 182 -25.92 -3.68 4.60
C LEU A 182 -25.72 -3.85 6.11
N PHE A 183 -24.48 -3.78 6.60
CA PHE A 183 -24.20 -3.98 8.02
C PHE A 183 -24.61 -2.77 8.88
N ILE A 184 -24.20 -1.58 8.49
CA ILE A 184 -24.31 -0.37 9.31
C ILE A 184 -25.74 0.14 9.28
N THR A 185 -26.28 0.45 8.09
CA THR A 185 -27.61 1.05 7.97
C THR A 185 -28.71 0.00 8.13
N LEU A 186 -28.61 -1.12 7.41
CA LEU A 186 -29.69 -2.10 7.31
C LEU A 186 -29.64 -3.20 8.38
N LYS A 187 -28.57 -3.26 9.17
CA LYS A 187 -28.36 -4.26 10.24
C LYS A 187 -28.47 -5.70 9.72
N ASP A 188 -28.01 -5.93 8.50
CA ASP A 188 -27.96 -7.23 7.83
C ASP A 188 -26.52 -7.78 7.82
N PRO A 189 -26.06 -8.43 8.91
CA PRO A 189 -24.71 -9.00 8.98
C PRO A 189 -24.51 -10.16 7.99
N ASP A 190 -25.54 -10.94 7.70
CA ASP A 190 -25.45 -12.10 6.81
C ASP A 190 -25.27 -11.67 5.36
N GLY A 191 -26.08 -10.71 4.88
CA GLY A 191 -25.93 -10.11 3.56
C GLY A 191 -24.60 -9.36 3.43
N ALA A 192 -24.21 -8.60 4.46
CA ALA A 192 -22.93 -7.91 4.48
C ALA A 192 -21.74 -8.87 4.36
N LEU A 193 -21.71 -9.97 5.13
CA LEU A 193 -20.66 -10.98 5.03
C LEU A 193 -20.63 -11.67 3.67
N ALA A 194 -21.80 -11.98 3.10
CA ALA A 194 -21.87 -12.63 1.79
C ALA A 194 -21.24 -11.74 0.69
N VAL A 195 -21.52 -10.43 0.71
CA VAL A 195 -20.92 -9.47 -0.22
C VAL A 195 -19.43 -9.25 0.08
N ALA A 196 -19.07 -9.06 1.35
CA ALA A 196 -17.69 -8.84 1.80
C ALA A 196 -16.77 -10.00 1.45
N ASP A 197 -17.25 -11.25 1.50
CA ASP A 197 -16.45 -12.43 1.15
C ASP A 197 -16.04 -12.49 -0.32
N LEU A 198 -16.74 -11.80 -1.21
CA LEU A 198 -16.30 -11.63 -2.60
C LEU A 198 -14.96 -10.86 -2.68
N LEU A 199 -14.71 -9.97 -1.70
CA LEU A 199 -13.47 -9.21 -1.56
C LEU A 199 -12.45 -9.95 -0.70
N ASN A 200 -12.87 -10.55 0.40
CA ASN A 200 -11.97 -11.12 1.41
C ASN A 200 -11.09 -12.27 0.87
N VAL A 201 -11.54 -12.95 -0.19
CA VAL A 201 -10.77 -14.02 -0.83
C VAL A 201 -9.70 -13.52 -1.81
N LEU A 202 -9.65 -12.21 -2.09
CA LEU A 202 -8.69 -11.63 -3.02
C LEU A 202 -7.30 -11.52 -2.36
N PRO A 203 -6.22 -11.98 -3.04
CA PRO A 203 -4.87 -11.83 -2.52
C PRO A 203 -4.41 -10.37 -2.65
N PHE A 204 -3.53 -9.94 -1.74
CA PHE A 204 -2.85 -8.66 -1.92
C PHE A 204 -1.93 -8.70 -3.15
N ASP A 205 -2.09 -7.73 -4.04
CA ASP A 205 -1.46 -7.69 -5.36
C ASP A 205 -0.41 -6.58 -5.51
N GLY A 206 0.00 -5.96 -4.40
CA GLY A 206 0.99 -4.89 -4.37
C GLY A 206 0.45 -3.49 -4.65
N ASN A 207 -0.86 -3.31 -4.88
CA ASN A 207 -1.49 -1.99 -5.05
C ASN A 207 -2.24 -1.56 -3.77
N PRO A 208 -1.69 -0.62 -2.97
CA PRO A 208 -2.33 -0.16 -1.74
C PRO A 208 -3.70 0.49 -1.96
N GLY A 209 -3.88 1.20 -3.08
CA GLY A 209 -5.14 1.90 -3.37
C GLY A 209 -6.29 0.94 -3.65
N ARG A 210 -6.01 -0.21 -4.28
CA ARG A 210 -7.00 -1.28 -4.49
C ARG A 210 -7.18 -2.11 -3.22
N TRP A 211 -6.10 -2.32 -2.46
CA TRP A 211 -6.14 -3.05 -1.20
C TRP A 211 -7.01 -2.37 -0.15
N ALA A 212 -7.08 -1.04 -0.12
CA ALA A 212 -7.88 -0.31 0.87
C ALA A 212 -9.35 -0.79 0.96
N SER A 213 -10.00 -1.11 -0.16
CA SER A 213 -11.37 -1.66 -0.16
C SER A 213 -11.43 -3.09 0.37
N VAL A 214 -10.44 -3.92 0.06
CA VAL A 214 -10.34 -5.29 0.59
C VAL A 214 -10.07 -5.25 2.09
N GLU A 215 -9.21 -4.34 2.53
CA GLU A 215 -8.85 -4.15 3.93
C GLU A 215 -10.02 -3.66 4.77
N ALA A 216 -10.80 -2.69 4.28
CA ALA A 216 -12.05 -2.27 4.93
C ALA A 216 -13.03 -3.43 5.06
N SER A 217 -13.22 -4.22 3.99
CA SER A 217 -14.05 -5.42 3.98
C SER A 217 -13.59 -6.49 4.99
N LEU A 218 -12.29 -6.75 5.07
CA LEU A 218 -11.70 -7.72 6.01
C LEU A 218 -11.88 -7.25 7.47
N ALA A 219 -11.69 -5.96 7.74
CA ALA A 219 -11.90 -5.39 9.06
C ALA A 219 -13.36 -5.50 9.51
N LEU A 220 -14.31 -5.16 8.61
CA LEU A 220 -15.74 -5.34 8.84
C LEU A 220 -16.10 -6.81 9.10
N SER A 221 -15.61 -7.72 8.26
CA SER A 221 -15.93 -9.15 8.33
C SER A 221 -15.38 -9.82 9.60
N SER A 222 -14.15 -9.45 10.00
CA SER A 222 -13.58 -9.84 11.29
C SER A 222 -14.48 -9.39 12.44
N TYR A 223 -14.93 -8.13 12.44
CA TYR A 223 -15.80 -7.62 13.48
C TYR A 223 -17.13 -8.37 13.56
N ILE A 224 -17.82 -8.57 12.44
CA ILE A 224 -19.10 -9.31 12.38
C ILE A 224 -18.90 -10.74 12.92
N CYS A 225 -17.88 -11.46 12.44
CA CYS A 225 -17.62 -12.83 12.88
C CYS A 225 -17.32 -12.92 14.39
N ARG A 226 -16.64 -11.91 14.96
CA ARG A 226 -16.41 -11.85 16.42
C ARG A 226 -17.69 -11.60 17.19
N GLN A 227 -18.63 -10.80 16.67
CA GLN A 227 -19.94 -10.62 17.29
C GLN A 227 -20.76 -11.93 17.27
N ASP A 228 -20.64 -12.71 16.18
CA ASP A 228 -21.33 -13.99 16.00
C ASP A 228 -20.59 -15.20 16.59
N ARG A 229 -19.50 -14.96 17.33
CA ARG A 229 -18.64 -16.00 17.94
C ARG A 229 -18.02 -16.99 16.94
N GLN A 230 -17.85 -16.56 15.70
CA GLN A 230 -17.11 -17.27 14.64
C GLN A 230 -15.61 -16.92 14.75
N GLU A 231 -15.00 -17.24 15.89
CA GLU A 231 -13.64 -16.80 16.25
C GLU A 231 -12.59 -17.25 15.22
N GLU A 232 -12.67 -18.51 14.79
CA GLU A 232 -11.70 -19.08 13.84
C GLU A 232 -11.78 -18.38 12.47
N ARG A 233 -12.98 -18.01 12.01
CA ARG A 233 -13.15 -17.28 10.74
C ARG A 233 -12.67 -15.84 10.86
N ALA A 234 -12.92 -15.20 12.01
CA ALA A 234 -12.41 -13.86 12.28
C ALA A 234 -10.88 -13.80 12.27
N GLU A 235 -10.21 -14.79 12.85
CA GLU A 235 -8.74 -14.89 12.84
C GLU A 235 -8.18 -15.01 11.42
N VAL A 236 -8.86 -15.72 10.52
CA VAL A 236 -8.47 -15.81 9.11
C VAL A 236 -8.54 -14.44 8.42
N TYR A 237 -9.61 -13.68 8.63
CA TYR A 237 -9.72 -12.32 8.08
C TYR A 237 -8.64 -11.38 8.63
N GLU A 238 -8.39 -11.43 9.94
CA GLU A 238 -7.35 -10.64 10.60
C GLU A 238 -5.95 -11.00 10.07
N LYS A 239 -5.69 -12.29 9.77
CA LYS A 239 -4.44 -12.74 9.16
C LYS A 239 -4.31 -12.28 7.71
N LEU A 240 -5.39 -12.36 6.93
CA LEU A 240 -5.44 -11.87 5.55
C LEU A 240 -5.18 -10.37 5.47
N LEU A 241 -5.80 -9.60 6.36
CA LEU A 241 -5.68 -8.16 6.45
C LEU A 241 -4.22 -7.73 6.69
N ARG A 242 -3.49 -8.51 7.49
CA ARG A 242 -2.05 -8.29 7.77
C ARG A 242 -1.11 -8.89 6.69
N THR A 243 -1.62 -9.42 5.58
CA THR A 243 -0.76 -10.00 4.52
C THR A 243 0.28 -9.02 3.97
N PRO A 244 -0.04 -7.76 3.62
CA PRO A 244 0.96 -6.81 3.10
C PRO A 244 2.14 -6.61 4.05
N GLU A 245 1.91 -6.80 5.34
CA GLU A 245 2.91 -6.62 6.40
C GLU A 245 3.98 -7.69 6.39
N THR A 246 3.59 -8.89 5.94
CA THR A 246 4.40 -10.10 5.96
C THR A 246 5.06 -10.38 4.61
N GLN A 247 4.83 -9.54 3.60
CA GLN A 247 5.46 -9.64 2.29
C GLN A 247 6.93 -9.19 2.28
N GLU A 248 7.33 -8.32 3.22
CA GLU A 248 8.72 -7.90 3.32
C GLU A 248 9.57 -9.04 3.87
N THR A 249 10.46 -9.57 3.03
CA THR A 249 11.35 -10.69 3.37
C THR A 249 12.61 -10.23 4.10
N ASP A 250 13.00 -8.96 3.96
CA ASP A 250 14.15 -8.40 4.67
C ASP A 250 13.81 -8.18 6.15
N ALA A 251 14.50 -8.89 7.04
CA ALA A 251 14.25 -8.84 8.48
C ALA A 251 14.43 -7.43 9.10
N PHE A 252 15.35 -6.62 8.58
CA PHE A 252 15.56 -5.26 9.06
C PHE A 252 14.42 -4.34 8.61
N LYS A 253 14.07 -4.37 7.32
CA LYS A 253 12.94 -3.59 6.78
C LYS A 253 11.62 -4.01 7.40
N ALA A 254 11.38 -5.31 7.59
CA ALA A 254 10.19 -5.83 8.25
C ALA A 254 10.06 -5.28 9.68
N ARG A 255 11.17 -5.25 10.44
CA ARG A 255 11.20 -4.67 11.80
C ARG A 255 10.92 -3.16 11.79
N MET A 256 11.47 -2.43 10.83
CA MET A 256 11.23 -0.99 10.69
C MET A 256 9.76 -0.70 10.32
N ASN A 257 9.22 -1.43 9.34
CA ASN A 257 7.83 -1.30 8.89
C ASN A 257 6.84 -1.63 10.02
N SER A 258 7.12 -2.68 10.81
CA SER A 258 6.33 -3.02 12.00
C SER A 258 6.28 -1.88 13.03
N LYS A 259 7.42 -1.24 13.33
CA LYS A 259 7.46 -0.08 14.25
C LYS A 259 6.69 1.13 13.70
N LEU A 260 6.85 1.43 12.42
CA LEU A 260 6.14 2.53 11.76
C LEU A 260 4.62 2.31 11.82
N ARG A 261 4.19 1.07 11.56
CA ARG A 261 2.79 0.67 11.66
C ARG A 261 2.27 0.78 13.08
N GLN A 262 2.99 0.25 14.07
CA GLN A 262 2.55 0.35 15.46
C GLN A 262 2.37 1.81 15.89
N ARG A 263 3.27 2.71 15.47
CA ARG A 263 3.09 4.15 15.71
C ARG A 263 1.80 4.68 15.07
N SER A 264 1.50 4.30 13.83
CA SER A 264 0.25 4.70 13.17
C SER A 264 -1.00 4.14 13.85
N LEU A 265 -0.94 2.92 14.42
CA LEU A 265 -2.02 2.33 15.21
C LEU A 265 -2.16 2.98 16.60
N ASN A 266 -1.07 3.52 17.14
CA ASN A 266 -1.05 4.21 18.44
C ASN A 266 -1.61 5.64 18.35
N GLU A 267 -1.49 6.28 17.19
CA GLU A 267 -1.97 7.64 16.92
C GLU A 267 -2.96 7.66 15.74
N PRO A 268 -4.11 6.96 15.85
CA PRO A 268 -5.08 6.92 14.77
C PRO A 268 -5.77 8.26 14.59
N ASN A 269 -6.12 8.60 13.36
CA ASN A 269 -7.01 9.73 13.10
C ASN A 269 -8.46 9.32 13.42
N LEU A 270 -8.99 9.81 14.53
CA LEU A 270 -10.38 9.55 14.94
C LEU A 270 -11.33 10.71 14.62
N TYR A 271 -10.90 11.70 13.83
CA TYR A 271 -11.77 12.76 13.30
C TYR A 271 -12.56 13.56 14.38
N ASP A 272 -12.04 13.65 15.61
CA ASP A 272 -12.71 14.34 16.73
C ASP A 272 -13.06 15.79 16.36
N LYS A 273 -12.12 16.49 15.73
CA LYS A 273 -12.28 17.91 15.38
C LYS A 273 -13.37 18.11 14.34
N GLU A 274 -13.44 17.24 13.34
CA GLU A 274 -14.40 17.28 12.25
C GLU A 274 -15.81 16.95 12.73
N ILE A 275 -15.93 15.95 13.62
CA ILE A 275 -17.21 15.57 14.24
C ILE A 275 -17.72 16.71 15.12
N PHE A 276 -16.89 17.25 16.02
CA PHE A 276 -17.31 18.38 16.86
C PHE A 276 -17.68 19.61 16.05
N ARG A 277 -16.92 19.93 15.00
CA ARG A 277 -17.26 21.04 14.09
C ARG A 277 -18.60 20.81 13.39
N SER A 278 -18.92 19.59 13.00
CA SER A 278 -20.19 19.27 12.34
C SER A 278 -21.37 19.38 13.30
N ILE A 279 -21.19 18.94 14.56
CA ILE A 279 -22.14 19.12 15.66
C ILE A 279 -22.38 20.61 15.94
N ASP A 280 -21.31 21.40 16.11
CA ASP A 280 -21.40 22.84 16.37
C ASP A 280 -22.14 23.59 15.26
N ASN A 281 -22.00 23.12 14.02
CA ASN A 281 -22.68 23.66 12.85
C ASN A 281 -24.08 23.05 12.60
N SER A 282 -24.54 22.12 13.44
CA SER A 282 -25.79 21.36 13.26
C SER A 282 -25.90 20.67 11.88
N ASN A 283 -24.77 20.26 11.31
CA ASN A 283 -24.72 19.52 10.05
C ASN A 283 -24.68 18.01 10.32
N HIS A 284 -25.85 17.41 10.46
CA HIS A 284 -26.01 15.99 10.78
C HIS A 284 -25.53 15.05 9.68
N GLU A 285 -25.64 15.46 8.41
CA GLU A 285 -25.15 14.67 7.27
C GLU A 285 -23.62 14.56 7.33
N ALA A 286 -22.93 15.69 7.45
CA ALA A 286 -21.48 15.71 7.60
C ALA A 286 -21.03 15.00 8.88
N GLU A 287 -21.74 15.18 10.00
CA GLU A 287 -21.45 14.44 11.24
C GLU A 287 -21.46 12.93 10.99
N ARG A 288 -22.50 12.43 10.31
CA ARG A 288 -22.64 11.01 9.99
C ARG A 288 -21.49 10.51 9.12
N GLU A 289 -21.11 11.26 8.09
CA GLU A 289 -19.96 10.92 7.23
C GLU A 289 -18.65 10.82 8.01
N TRP A 290 -18.36 11.79 8.90
CA TRP A 290 -17.15 11.73 9.73
C TRP A 290 -17.16 10.58 10.75
N ARG A 291 -18.34 10.27 11.31
CA ARG A 291 -18.50 9.11 12.20
C ARG A 291 -18.31 7.79 11.48
N LEU A 292 -18.73 7.67 10.22
CA LEU A 292 -18.45 6.49 9.39
C LEU A 292 -16.93 6.30 9.20
N LEU A 293 -16.20 7.36 8.88
CA LEU A 293 -14.73 7.30 8.74
C LEU A 293 -14.04 6.93 10.06
N ARG A 294 -14.53 7.46 11.19
CA ARG A 294 -14.07 7.04 12.51
C ARG A 294 -14.36 5.56 12.77
N LEU A 295 -15.56 5.09 12.45
CA LEU A 295 -15.96 3.69 12.63
C LEU A 295 -15.04 2.75 11.84
N GLU A 296 -14.77 3.06 10.57
CA GLU A 296 -13.80 2.31 9.74
C GLU A 296 -12.42 2.27 10.40
N SER A 297 -11.93 3.41 10.90
CA SER A 297 -10.65 3.49 11.61
C SER A 297 -10.62 2.63 12.87
N LEU A 298 -11.72 2.57 13.63
CA LEU A 298 -11.83 1.74 14.83
C LEU A 298 -11.90 0.24 14.50
N LEU A 299 -12.63 -0.14 13.44
CA LEU A 299 -12.69 -1.51 12.94
C LEU A 299 -11.31 -1.97 12.48
N PHE A 300 -10.61 -1.13 11.74
CA PHE A 300 -9.23 -1.36 11.30
C PHE A 300 -8.29 -1.59 12.48
N LEU A 301 -8.29 -0.70 13.48
CA LEU A 301 -7.47 -0.86 14.69
C LEU A 301 -7.74 -2.19 15.39
N ARG A 302 -9.02 -2.56 15.53
CA ARG A 302 -9.42 -3.82 16.16
C ARG A 302 -8.91 -5.02 15.36
N ALA A 303 -9.07 -5.02 14.04
CA ALA A 303 -8.63 -6.11 13.16
C ALA A 303 -7.10 -6.26 13.17
N HIS A 304 -6.35 -5.17 13.35
CA HIS A 304 -4.89 -5.20 13.49
C HIS A 304 -4.38 -5.71 14.85
N GLY A 305 -5.27 -6.10 15.77
CA GLY A 305 -4.89 -6.56 17.11
C GLY A 305 -4.90 -5.45 18.17
N GLY A 306 -5.41 -4.27 17.81
CA GLY A 306 -5.59 -3.14 18.70
C GLY A 306 -4.45 -2.13 18.66
N SER A 307 -4.56 -1.15 19.57
CA SER A 307 -3.59 -0.10 19.77
C SER A 307 -2.93 -0.28 21.14
N GLU A 308 -1.66 0.09 21.30
CA GLU A 308 -1.04 0.09 22.64
C GLU A 308 -1.63 1.20 23.52
N THR A 309 -2.24 2.23 22.91
CA THR A 309 -2.87 3.34 23.62
C THR A 309 -4.36 3.14 23.87
N ILE A 310 -5.01 2.26 23.11
CA ILE A 310 -6.44 1.94 23.23
C ILE A 310 -6.62 0.42 23.33
N GLY A 311 -6.90 -0.07 24.54
CA GLY A 311 -7.12 -1.50 24.78
C GLY A 311 -8.36 -2.05 24.04
N LEU A 312 -8.36 -3.37 23.79
CA LEU A 312 -9.41 -4.04 23.02
C LEU A 312 -10.83 -3.84 23.57
N GLY A 313 -11.01 -3.85 24.89
CA GLY A 313 -12.31 -3.60 25.51
C GLY A 313 -12.84 -2.19 25.27
N GLU A 314 -11.95 -1.19 25.27
CA GLU A 314 -12.30 0.18 24.95
C GLU A 314 -12.58 0.37 23.45
N LEU A 315 -11.81 -0.29 22.57
CA LEU A 315 -12.10 -0.32 21.14
C LEU A 315 -13.50 -0.89 20.87
N GLN A 316 -13.84 -2.02 21.48
CA GLN A 316 -15.17 -2.63 21.33
C GLN A 316 -16.29 -1.68 21.78
N ARG A 317 -16.09 -1.00 22.92
CA ARG A 317 -17.05 -0.01 23.43
C ARG A 317 -17.22 1.16 22.48
N ARG A 318 -16.11 1.71 21.95
CA ARG A 318 -16.15 2.82 20.98
C ARG A 318 -16.83 2.42 19.67
N ILE A 319 -16.52 1.25 19.13
CA ILE A 319 -17.18 0.73 17.92
C ILE A 319 -18.68 0.62 18.13
N SER A 320 -19.10 0.06 19.28
CA SER A 320 -20.53 -0.09 19.61
C SER A 320 -21.23 1.27 19.69
N ASN A 321 -20.62 2.25 20.35
CA ASN A 321 -21.15 3.61 20.45
C ASN A 321 -21.24 4.32 19.09
N GLU A 322 -20.23 4.18 18.24
CA GLU A 322 -20.26 4.80 16.91
C GLU A 322 -21.29 4.12 15.99
N LEU A 323 -21.46 2.80 16.08
CA LEU A 323 -22.55 2.11 15.37
C LEU A 323 -23.92 2.63 15.82
N GLU A 324 -24.15 2.81 17.12
CA GLU A 324 -25.38 3.41 17.62
C GLU A 324 -25.58 4.83 17.10
N ALA A 325 -24.54 5.66 17.12
CA ALA A 325 -24.61 7.05 16.68
C ALA A 325 -24.87 7.20 15.17
N VAL A 326 -24.31 6.34 14.33
CA VAL A 326 -24.48 6.39 12.86
C VAL A 326 -25.84 5.84 12.42
N ARG A 327 -26.47 4.99 13.25
CA ARG A 327 -27.79 4.36 13.01
C ARG A 327 -28.96 5.18 13.55
N ALA A 328 -28.70 6.17 14.40
CA ALA A 328 -29.71 7.04 15.00
C ALA A 328 -30.16 8.12 14.02
#